data_AF-A0A3N1NFK3-F1
#
_entry.id   AF-A0A3N1NFK3-F1
#
_cell.length_a   1.000
_cell.length_b   1.000
_cell.length_c   1.000
_cell.angle_alpha   90.00
_cell.angle_beta   90.00
_cell.angle_gamma   90.00
#
_symmetry.space_group_name_H-M   'P 1'
#
loop_
_entity.id
_entity.type
_entity.pdbx_description
1 polymer ?
#
loop_
_entity_poly.entity_id
_entity_poly.type
_entity_poly.pdbx_seq_one_letter_code
_entity_poly.pdbx_strand_id
1 'polypeptide(L)'
;MAGMASLRLALPVVAGALLASLALSGCSADASSTPTPTSSSARSADAAVDAPAASATVDPMEEDRSAAAVCGQISALSTIALNASDGRSRGALTDAQYEALIAAERFGYEHLSSSDERLDNAIDYAHEYLDAHPAPTSGPALEDSAEWDLVGRTLNTACQQAGSNVVATAQSGG
;
A
#
# COMPACT_ATOMS: atom_id res chain seq x y z
N MET A 1 -23.24 42.49 35.76
CA MET A 1 -23.23 43.37 34.57
C MET A 1 -22.05 42.95 33.70
N ALA A 2 -22.35 42.66 32.43
CA ALA A 2 -21.42 42.14 31.45
C ALA A 2 -20.31 43.14 31.09
N GLY A 3 -19.16 42.62 30.65
CA GLY A 3 -18.05 43.42 30.15
C GLY A 3 -17.00 42.58 29.44
N MET A 4 -17.40 41.85 28.39
CA MET A 4 -16.48 41.38 27.36
C MET A 4 -15.99 42.60 26.55
N ALA A 5 -14.68 42.72 26.37
CA ALA A 5 -14.09 43.45 25.25
C ALA A 5 -12.61 43.05 25.06
N SER A 6 -12.39 41.90 24.44
CA SER A 6 -11.18 41.65 23.66
C SER A 6 -11.47 42.02 22.22
N LEU A 7 -10.67 42.89 21.61
CA LEU A 7 -10.38 42.92 20.16
C LEU A 7 -9.43 44.09 19.85
N ARG A 8 -8.15 43.78 19.66
CA ARG A 8 -7.27 44.61 18.82
C ARG A 8 -6.67 43.68 17.77
N LEU A 9 -7.24 43.78 16.57
CA LEU A 9 -6.70 43.18 15.34
C LEU A 9 -5.30 43.75 15.08
N ALA A 10 -4.36 42.87 14.81
CA ALA A 10 -3.12 43.20 14.12
C ALA A 10 -2.68 41.98 13.30
N LEU A 11 -2.94 42.01 12.00
CA LEU A 11 -2.33 41.09 11.03
C LEU A 11 -1.82 41.94 9.86
N PRO A 12 -0.49 41.99 9.63
CA PRO A 12 0.05 42.61 8.43
C PRO A 12 -0.13 41.69 7.22
N VAL A 13 -0.53 42.32 6.12
CA VAL A 13 -0.55 41.80 4.76
C VAL A 13 0.86 41.37 4.35
N VAL A 14 1.03 40.13 3.91
CA VAL A 14 2.18 39.72 3.11
C VAL A 14 1.66 39.06 1.84
N ALA A 15 1.68 39.86 0.77
CA ALA A 15 1.60 39.39 -0.60
C ALA A 15 2.94 38.77 -0.99
N GLY A 16 2.91 37.62 -1.67
CA GLY A 16 4.10 36.97 -2.21
C GLY A 16 3.73 35.83 -3.15
N ALA A 17 3.59 36.16 -4.43
CA ALA A 17 3.44 35.22 -5.53
C ALA A 17 4.73 34.40 -5.73
N LEU A 18 4.60 33.16 -6.24
CA LEU A 18 5.49 32.59 -7.27
C LEU A 18 4.89 31.28 -7.81
N LEU A 19 4.39 31.37 -9.04
CA LEU A 19 4.11 30.27 -9.94
C LEU A 19 5.43 29.62 -10.35
N ALA A 20 5.58 28.32 -10.12
CA ALA A 20 6.61 27.50 -10.74
C ALA A 20 5.95 26.30 -11.42
N SER A 21 5.62 26.48 -12.68
CA SER A 21 5.23 25.43 -13.63
C SER A 21 6.45 24.57 -13.93
N LEU A 22 6.52 23.38 -13.35
CA LEU A 22 7.49 22.35 -13.71
C LEU A 22 7.02 21.67 -14.99
N ALA A 23 7.74 21.93 -16.08
CA ALA A 23 7.59 21.26 -17.35
C ALA A 23 7.98 19.78 -17.21
N LEU A 24 7.06 18.86 -17.49
CA LEU A 24 7.39 17.45 -17.74
C LEU A 24 8.05 17.36 -19.12
N SER A 25 9.38 17.33 -19.17
CA SER A 25 10.11 16.89 -20.36
C SER A 25 9.92 15.38 -20.51
N GLY A 26 9.09 14.98 -21.46
CA GLY A 26 8.89 13.59 -21.86
C GLY A 26 10.19 12.95 -22.34
N CYS A 27 10.51 11.78 -21.81
CA CYS A 27 11.57 10.92 -22.33
C CYS A 27 11.00 10.11 -23.50
N SER A 28 11.02 10.68 -24.70
CA SER A 28 10.86 9.90 -25.93
C SER A 28 12.20 9.25 -26.26
N ALA A 29 12.32 7.95 -26.05
CA ALA A 29 13.40 7.16 -26.64
C ALA A 29 12.84 6.42 -27.86
N ASP A 30 12.80 7.12 -28.99
CA ASP A 30 12.79 6.49 -30.30
C ASP A 30 14.21 6.58 -30.86
N ALA A 31 14.87 5.45 -31.03
CA ALA A 31 16.02 5.31 -31.91
C ALA A 31 16.14 3.84 -32.33
N SER A 32 15.45 3.55 -33.43
CA SER A 32 15.73 2.47 -34.37
C SER A 32 17.21 2.16 -34.50
N SER A 33 17.58 0.88 -34.46
CA SER A 33 18.83 0.35 -35.03
C SER A 33 18.69 -1.16 -35.26
N THR A 34 18.09 -1.54 -36.38
CA THR A 34 18.23 -2.87 -36.96
C THR A 34 19.55 -2.95 -37.71
N PRO A 35 20.36 -3.99 -37.46
CA PRO A 35 21.09 -4.62 -38.55
C PRO A 35 20.75 -6.10 -38.67
N THR A 36 20.41 -6.49 -39.89
CA THR A 36 20.08 -7.84 -40.38
C THR A 36 21.36 -8.72 -40.54
N PRO A 37 21.25 -10.01 -40.95
CA PRO A 37 21.68 -11.16 -40.16
C PRO A 37 23.05 -11.73 -40.59
N THR A 38 23.73 -12.45 -39.69
CA THR A 38 24.80 -13.38 -40.10
C THR A 38 24.38 -14.80 -39.75
N SER A 39 24.08 -15.57 -40.80
CA SER A 39 23.95 -17.02 -40.73
C SER A 39 25.32 -17.65 -40.46
N SER A 40 25.40 -18.52 -39.46
CA SER A 40 26.36 -19.62 -39.46
C SER A 40 25.74 -20.85 -38.83
N SER A 41 25.91 -21.94 -39.57
CA SER A 41 25.17 -23.19 -39.56
C SER A 41 25.27 -24.05 -38.30
N ALA A 42 24.14 -24.70 -38.04
CA ALA A 42 23.98 -26.12 -37.70
C ALA A 42 24.63 -26.68 -36.42
N ARG A 43 23.77 -26.98 -35.45
CA ARG A 43 23.75 -28.30 -34.82
C ARG A 43 22.31 -28.65 -34.43
N SER A 44 21.72 -29.61 -35.15
CA SER A 44 20.45 -30.23 -34.75
C SER A 44 20.67 -31.02 -33.46
N ALA A 45 19.88 -30.70 -32.44
CA ALA A 45 19.49 -31.64 -31.41
C ALA A 45 18.07 -31.26 -30.98
N ASP A 46 17.13 -32.17 -31.26
CA ASP A 46 15.77 -32.18 -30.76
C ASP A 46 15.73 -31.87 -29.26
N ALA A 47 15.18 -30.70 -28.95
CA ALA A 47 14.30 -30.50 -27.82
C ALA A 47 13.34 -29.41 -28.28
N ALA A 48 12.08 -29.78 -28.52
CA ALA A 48 11.00 -28.81 -28.57
C ALA A 48 10.99 -28.11 -27.21
N VAL A 49 11.73 -27.02 -27.10
CA VAL A 49 11.59 -26.06 -26.01
C VAL A 49 10.23 -25.45 -26.27
N ASP A 50 9.27 -25.78 -25.41
CA ASP A 50 7.99 -25.08 -25.34
C ASP A 50 8.29 -23.60 -25.50
N ALA A 51 7.75 -23.01 -26.58
CA ALA A 51 7.80 -21.58 -26.78
C ALA A 51 7.32 -20.93 -25.48
N PRO A 52 7.97 -19.86 -24.98
CA PRO A 52 7.46 -19.15 -23.82
C PRO A 52 5.99 -18.85 -24.10
N ALA A 53 5.12 -19.37 -23.22
CA ALA A 53 3.69 -19.12 -23.29
C ALA A 53 3.52 -17.64 -23.58
N ALA A 54 2.76 -17.33 -24.64
CA ALA A 54 2.49 -15.97 -25.05
C ALA A 54 2.25 -15.14 -23.80
N SER A 55 3.06 -14.09 -23.60
CA SER A 55 2.91 -13.17 -22.47
C SER A 55 1.44 -12.85 -22.37
N ALA A 56 0.79 -13.31 -21.29
CA ALA A 56 -0.59 -12.97 -21.04
C ALA A 56 -0.65 -11.46 -21.13
N THR A 57 -1.38 -10.93 -22.11
CA THR A 57 -1.72 -9.53 -22.15
C THR A 57 -2.50 -9.27 -20.88
N VAL A 58 -1.80 -8.80 -19.85
CA VAL A 58 -2.40 -8.28 -18.63
C VAL A 58 -3.35 -7.21 -19.10
N ASP A 59 -4.65 -7.43 -18.92
CA ASP A 59 -5.62 -6.38 -19.14
C ASP A 59 -5.22 -5.23 -18.20
N PRO A 60 -4.88 -4.03 -18.70
CA PRO A 60 -4.49 -2.92 -17.83
C PRO A 60 -5.63 -2.49 -16.87
N MET A 61 -6.84 -3.03 -17.04
CA MET A 61 -7.97 -2.87 -16.14
C MET A 61 -8.15 -4.00 -15.13
N GLU A 62 -7.41 -5.12 -15.23
CA GLU A 62 -7.41 -6.15 -14.20
C GLU A 62 -6.60 -5.70 -12.98
N GLU A 63 -7.20 -5.88 -11.80
CA GLU A 63 -6.52 -5.66 -10.54
C GLU A 63 -5.35 -6.65 -10.39
N ASP A 64 -4.16 -6.13 -10.08
CA ASP A 64 -3.00 -6.97 -9.78
C ASP A 64 -3.17 -7.62 -8.40
N ARG A 65 -3.62 -8.87 -8.42
CA ARG A 65 -3.79 -9.71 -7.23
C ARG A 65 -2.57 -10.60 -6.93
N SER A 66 -1.43 -10.35 -7.57
CA SER A 66 -0.20 -11.10 -7.31
C SER A 66 0.23 -10.98 -5.84
N ALA A 67 0.94 -11.98 -5.33
CA ALA A 67 1.48 -11.93 -3.97
C ALA A 67 2.32 -10.67 -3.73
N ALA A 68 3.11 -10.24 -4.71
CA ALA A 68 3.92 -9.03 -4.60
C ALA A 68 3.06 -7.77 -4.41
N ALA A 69 2.00 -7.61 -5.19
CA ALA A 69 1.08 -6.49 -5.08
C ALA A 69 0.37 -6.50 -3.72
N VAL A 70 -0.20 -7.64 -3.32
CA VAL A 70 -0.96 -7.78 -2.08
C VAL A 70 -0.08 -7.63 -0.84
N CYS A 71 1.13 -8.18 -0.83
CA CYS A 71 2.10 -7.96 0.26
C CYS A 71 2.59 -6.51 0.33
N GLY A 72 2.61 -5.80 -0.81
CA GLY A 72 2.78 -4.35 -0.86
C GLY A 72 1.61 -3.60 -0.22
N GLN A 73 0.37 -4.03 -0.46
CA GLN A 73 -0.81 -3.47 0.22
C GLN A 73 -0.75 -3.70 1.73
N ILE A 74 -0.43 -4.92 2.18
CA ILE A 74 -0.26 -5.24 3.62
C ILE A 74 0.83 -4.37 4.26
N SER A 75 1.93 -4.11 3.54
CA SER A 75 2.99 -3.19 3.98
C SER A 75 2.48 -1.75 4.16
N ALA A 76 1.64 -1.27 3.24
CA ALA A 76 1.03 0.04 3.32
C ALA A 76 0.04 0.14 4.49
N LEU A 77 -0.81 -0.87 4.70
CA LEU A 77 -1.75 -0.92 5.82
C LEU A 77 -1.03 -0.94 7.17
N SER A 78 -0.02 -1.79 7.31
CA SER A 78 0.85 -1.83 8.49
C SER A 78 1.56 -0.49 8.74
N THR A 79 1.97 0.19 7.67
CA THR A 79 2.56 1.53 7.75
C THR A 79 1.55 2.57 8.24
N ILE A 80 0.30 2.53 7.78
CA ILE A 80 -0.77 3.41 8.27
C ILE A 80 -0.96 3.21 9.77
N ALA A 81 -1.07 1.96 10.23
CA ALA A 81 -1.24 1.61 11.65
C ALA A 81 -0.10 2.15 12.52
N LEU A 82 1.15 1.93 12.08
CA LEU A 82 2.34 2.38 12.80
C LEU A 82 2.42 3.91 12.87
N ASN A 83 2.13 4.62 11.78
CA ASN A 83 2.14 6.09 11.79
C ASN A 83 0.97 6.67 12.59
N ALA A 84 -0.20 6.01 12.58
CA ALA A 84 -1.32 6.40 13.43
C ALA A 84 -0.95 6.29 14.91
N SER A 85 -0.37 5.16 15.30
CA SER A 85 0.06 4.89 16.68
C SER A 85 1.16 5.85 17.14
N ASP A 86 2.21 6.03 16.32
CA ASP A 86 3.30 6.96 16.64
C ASP A 86 2.80 8.41 16.69
N GLY A 87 1.99 8.84 15.71
CA GLY A 87 1.39 10.17 15.66
C GLY A 87 0.49 10.47 16.85
N ARG A 88 -0.34 9.51 17.28
CA ARG A 88 -1.15 9.64 18.50
C ARG A 88 -0.27 9.73 19.74
N SER A 89 0.74 8.87 19.86
CA SER A 89 1.63 8.84 21.03
C SER A 89 2.41 10.15 21.23
N ARG A 90 2.72 10.86 20.13
CA ARG A 90 3.40 12.17 20.14
C ARG A 90 2.46 13.35 20.26
N GLY A 91 1.14 13.12 20.32
CA GLY A 91 0.12 14.17 20.32
C GLY A 91 -0.01 14.93 18.99
N ALA A 92 0.55 14.40 17.90
CA ALA A 92 0.43 14.96 16.56
C ALA A 92 -0.92 14.63 15.91
N LEU A 93 -1.56 13.53 16.34
CA LEU A 93 -2.91 13.13 15.94
C LEU A 93 -3.87 13.23 17.13
N THR A 94 -5.09 13.71 16.87
CA THR A 94 -6.20 13.59 17.80
C THR A 94 -6.71 12.16 17.84
N ASP A 95 -7.46 11.80 18.89
CA ASP A 95 -8.09 10.48 19.01
C ASP A 95 -8.98 10.15 17.80
N ALA A 96 -9.76 11.14 17.31
CA ALA A 96 -10.60 10.96 16.13
C ALA A 96 -9.80 10.73 14.85
N GLN A 97 -8.63 11.38 14.70
CA GLN A 97 -7.75 11.16 13.55
C GLN A 97 -7.09 9.77 13.60
N TYR A 98 -6.68 9.33 14.80
CA TYR A 98 -6.20 7.97 14.99
C TYR A 98 -7.28 6.94 14.63
N GLU A 99 -8.49 7.09 15.17
CA GLU A 99 -9.60 6.17 14.90
C GLU A 99 -9.95 6.10 13.41
N ALA A 100 -9.92 7.24 12.71
CA ALA A 100 -10.12 7.28 11.26
C ALA A 100 -9.04 6.52 10.48
N LEU A 101 -7.76 6.61 10.89
CA LEU A 101 -6.67 5.88 10.24
C LEU A 101 -6.76 4.37 10.52
N ILE A 102 -7.12 3.97 11.74
CA ILE A 102 -7.34 2.56 12.08
C ILE A 102 -8.57 2.00 11.33
N ALA A 103 -9.61 2.81 11.11
CA ALA A 103 -10.73 2.42 10.25
C ALA A 103 -10.32 2.23 8.78
N ALA A 104 -9.44 3.09 8.26
CA ALA A 104 -8.89 2.92 6.91
C ALA A 104 -8.01 1.67 6.79
N GLU A 105 -7.19 1.38 7.81
CA GLU A 105 -6.43 0.13 7.90
C GLU A 105 -7.36 -1.09 7.83
N ARG A 106 -8.37 -1.13 8.71
CA ARG A 106 -9.37 -2.21 8.74
C ARG A 106 -10.01 -2.41 7.39
N PHE A 107 -10.51 -1.34 6.79
CA PHE A 107 -11.14 -1.37 5.48
C PHE A 107 -10.22 -2.00 4.44
N GLY A 108 -8.93 -1.66 4.45
CA GLY A 108 -7.96 -2.27 3.55
C GLY A 108 -7.83 -3.78 3.74
N TYR A 109 -7.76 -4.27 5.00
CA TYR A 109 -7.70 -5.70 5.28
C TYR A 109 -8.98 -6.45 4.88
N GLU A 110 -10.15 -5.84 5.05
CA GLU A 110 -11.46 -6.40 4.64
C GLU A 110 -11.59 -6.61 3.13
N HIS A 111 -10.72 -5.98 2.33
CA HIS A 111 -10.79 -5.99 0.86
C HIS A 111 -9.57 -6.64 0.21
N LEU A 112 -8.70 -7.30 0.98
CA LEU A 112 -7.59 -8.04 0.40
C LEU A 112 -8.09 -9.24 -0.40
N SER A 113 -7.45 -9.51 -1.53
CA SER A 113 -7.64 -10.73 -2.30
C SER A 113 -6.34 -11.06 -3.02
N SER A 114 -5.95 -12.34 -3.05
CA SER A 114 -4.75 -12.77 -3.76
C SER A 114 -5.04 -13.86 -4.79
N SER A 115 -4.19 -13.95 -5.80
CA SER A 115 -4.09 -15.12 -6.69
C SER A 115 -3.09 -16.17 -6.20
N ASP A 116 -2.29 -15.86 -5.16
CA ASP A 116 -1.40 -16.83 -4.51
C ASP A 116 -2.16 -17.61 -3.44
N GLU A 117 -2.23 -18.93 -3.59
CA GLU A 117 -3.01 -19.81 -2.71
C GLU A 117 -2.61 -19.71 -1.24
N ARG A 118 -1.32 -19.53 -0.91
CA ARG A 118 -0.90 -19.45 0.49
C ARG A 118 -1.30 -18.13 1.12
N LEU A 119 -1.13 -17.04 0.37
CA LEU A 119 -1.55 -15.72 0.82
C LEU A 119 -3.06 -15.60 0.92
N ASP A 120 -3.79 -16.19 -0.03
CA ASP A 120 -5.26 -16.23 -0.03
C ASP A 120 -5.80 -16.94 1.23
N ASN A 121 -5.26 -18.11 1.60
CA ASN A 121 -5.63 -18.79 2.85
C ASN A 121 -5.33 -17.93 4.10
N ALA A 122 -4.25 -17.14 4.09
CA ALA A 122 -3.92 -16.24 5.20
C ALA A 122 -4.85 -15.01 5.25
N ILE A 123 -5.32 -14.54 4.09
CA ILE A 123 -6.32 -13.49 3.97
C ILE A 123 -7.68 -13.99 4.46
N ASP A 124 -8.08 -15.21 4.11
CA ASP A 124 -9.30 -15.83 4.62
C ASP A 124 -9.30 -15.90 6.16
N TYR A 125 -8.16 -16.26 6.76
CA TYR A 125 -7.99 -16.23 8.21
C TYR A 125 -8.14 -14.82 8.80
N ALA A 126 -7.64 -13.80 8.09
CA ALA A 126 -7.83 -12.40 8.50
C ALA A 126 -9.30 -11.99 8.39
N HIS A 127 -9.99 -12.33 7.31
CA HIS A 127 -11.42 -12.07 7.12
C HIS A 127 -12.27 -12.76 8.20
N GLU A 128 -11.98 -14.01 8.53
CA GLU A 128 -12.67 -14.73 9.60
C GLU A 128 -12.52 -14.02 10.95
N TYR A 129 -11.31 -13.52 11.26
CA TYR A 129 -11.10 -12.69 12.45
C TYR A 129 -11.93 -11.40 12.41
N LEU A 130 -11.93 -10.68 11.29
CA LEU A 130 -12.63 -9.40 11.14
C LEU A 130 -14.16 -9.56 11.23
N ASP A 131 -14.71 -10.65 10.68
CA ASP A 131 -16.12 -10.99 10.79
C ASP A 131 -16.52 -11.33 12.23
N ALA A 132 -15.66 -12.04 12.96
CA ALA A 132 -15.86 -12.35 14.38
C ALA A 132 -15.71 -11.12 15.30
N HIS A 133 -14.97 -10.10 14.86
CA HIS A 133 -14.66 -8.88 15.60
C HIS A 133 -15.15 -7.65 14.82
N PRO A 134 -16.47 -7.42 14.74
CA PRO A 134 -17.01 -6.26 14.04
C PRO A 134 -16.53 -4.96 14.67
N ALA A 135 -16.28 -3.94 13.83
CA ALA A 135 -15.83 -2.63 14.31
C ALA A 135 -16.83 -2.05 15.33
N PRO A 136 -16.35 -1.52 16.47
CA PRO A 136 -17.22 -0.92 17.47
C PRO A 136 -17.84 0.40 16.97
N THR A 137 -18.93 0.84 17.61
CA THR A 137 -19.58 2.12 17.29
C THR A 137 -18.77 3.34 17.74
N SER A 138 -17.81 3.15 18.64
CA SER A 138 -16.89 4.17 19.13
C SER A 138 -15.55 3.54 19.47
N GLY A 139 -14.46 4.26 19.21
CA GLY A 139 -13.11 3.76 19.42
C GLY A 139 -12.49 3.18 18.14
N PRO A 140 -11.29 2.57 18.26
CA PRO A 140 -10.55 2.07 17.11
C PRO A 140 -11.26 0.90 16.42
N ALA A 141 -11.27 0.87 15.09
CA ALA A 141 -11.92 -0.19 14.32
C ALA A 141 -11.19 -1.54 14.39
N LEU A 142 -9.91 -1.51 14.73
CA LEU A 142 -9.06 -2.66 15.05
C LEU A 142 -8.45 -2.45 16.42
N GLU A 143 -8.56 -3.48 17.25
CA GLU A 143 -7.94 -3.52 18.56
C GLU A 143 -6.50 -4.02 18.44
N ASP A 144 -5.60 -3.40 19.21
CA ASP A 144 -4.25 -3.92 19.43
C ASP A 144 -4.34 -5.11 20.41
N SER A 145 -4.68 -6.27 19.85
CA SER A 145 -4.91 -7.52 20.58
C SER A 145 -3.90 -8.59 20.17
N ALA A 146 -3.65 -9.55 21.07
CA ALA A 146 -2.76 -10.68 20.77
C ALA A 146 -3.26 -11.54 19.59
N GLU A 147 -4.57 -11.52 19.34
CA GLU A 147 -5.23 -12.24 18.26
C GLU A 147 -5.05 -11.51 16.92
N TRP A 148 -5.22 -10.19 16.89
CA TRP A 148 -4.91 -9.38 15.70
C TRP A 148 -3.42 -9.44 15.34
N ASP A 149 -2.56 -9.41 16.36
CA ASP A 149 -1.13 -9.64 16.24
C ASP A 149 -0.81 -10.99 15.57
N LEU A 150 -1.58 -12.03 15.88
CA LEU A 150 -1.43 -13.35 15.26
C LEU A 150 -1.85 -13.31 13.78
N VAL A 151 -2.96 -12.65 13.45
CA VAL A 151 -3.38 -12.41 12.06
C VAL A 151 -2.26 -11.72 11.27
N GLY A 152 -1.69 -10.63 11.80
CA GLY A 152 -0.58 -9.91 11.17
C GLY A 152 0.66 -10.79 10.96
N ARG A 153 1.03 -11.64 11.93
CA ARG A 153 2.13 -12.61 11.77
C ARG A 153 1.84 -13.69 10.73
N THR A 154 0.60 -14.16 10.65
CA THR A 154 0.17 -15.16 9.65
C THR A 154 0.27 -14.58 8.24
N LEU A 155 -0.25 -13.37 8.02
CA LEU A 155 -0.13 -12.65 6.75
C LEU A 155 1.33 -12.41 6.36
N ASN A 156 2.17 -11.94 7.30
CA ASN A 156 3.59 -11.72 7.05
C ASN A 156 4.32 -13.02 6.67
N THR A 157 4.01 -14.12 7.36
CA THR A 157 4.58 -15.44 7.06
C THR A 157 4.18 -15.91 5.66
N ALA A 158 2.91 -15.74 5.28
CA ALA A 158 2.44 -16.10 3.94
C ALA A 158 3.15 -15.27 2.85
N CYS A 159 3.30 -13.96 3.07
CA CYS A 159 4.07 -13.10 2.19
C CYS A 159 5.52 -13.58 1.99
N GLN A 160 6.22 -13.90 3.09
CA GLN A 160 7.60 -14.39 3.03
C GLN A 160 7.69 -15.71 2.24
N GLN A 161 6.73 -16.61 2.44
CA GLN A 161 6.66 -17.89 1.71
C GLN A 161 6.35 -17.70 0.22
N ALA A 162 5.63 -16.63 -0.13
CA ALA A 162 5.40 -16.20 -1.51
C ALA A 162 6.58 -15.38 -2.10
N GLY A 163 7.69 -15.27 -1.38
CA GLY A 163 8.90 -14.57 -1.82
C GLY A 163 8.82 -13.03 -1.74
N SER A 164 7.82 -12.50 -1.03
CA SER A 164 7.61 -11.06 -0.84
C SER A 164 7.79 -10.67 0.62
N ASN A 165 8.47 -9.55 0.88
CA ASN A 165 8.62 -9.05 2.25
C ASN A 165 7.51 -8.06 2.59
N VAL A 166 7.04 -8.09 3.83
CA VAL A 166 6.20 -7.02 4.39
C VAL A 166 7.12 -6.06 5.15
N VAL A 167 7.08 -4.78 4.77
CA VAL A 167 7.87 -3.73 5.41
C VAL A 167 6.95 -2.62 5.87
N ALA A 168 7.07 -2.23 7.14
CA ALA A 168 6.31 -1.13 7.69
C ALA A 168 7.25 -0.12 8.35
N THR A 169 7.00 1.18 8.16
CA THR A 169 7.84 2.23 8.74
C THR A 169 7.00 3.32 9.39
N ALA A 170 7.37 3.76 10.59
CA ALA A 170 6.86 4.98 11.18
C ALA A 170 7.83 6.12 10.86
N GLN A 171 7.42 7.03 9.98
CA GLN A 171 8.12 8.29 9.73
C GLN A 171 7.12 9.42 9.95
N SER A 172 6.91 9.78 11.22
CA SER A 172 6.11 10.96 11.54
C SER A 172 6.88 12.23 11.18
N GLY A 173 6.58 12.77 9.99
CA GLY A 173 7.05 14.10 9.56
C GLY A 173 7.47 14.15 8.09
N GLY A 174 6.59 14.71 7.26
CA GLY A 174 6.95 15.47 6.06
C GLY A 174 6.65 16.94 6.30
#